data_AF-A0AAV7ZQZ3-F1
#
_entry.id   AF-A0AAV7ZQZ3-F1
#
_cell.length_a   1.000
_cell.length_b   1.000
_cell.length_c   1.000
_cell.angle_alpha   90.00
_cell.angle_beta   90.00
_cell.angle_gamma   90.00
#
_symmetry.space_group_name_H-M   'P 1'
#
loop_
_entity.id
_entity.type
_entity.pdbx_description
1 polymer ?
#
loop_
_entity_poly.entity_id
_entity_poly.type
_entity_poly.pdbx_seq_one_letter_code
_entity_poly.pdbx_strand_id
1 'polypeptide(L)'
;MKNKKTTFYSLPKTPKTTAKTTPKTNEATPENEGVMDAALDQFGDDLDDAFKDSFDRLELSVHSISGFREALYGEKSKLFKIFDQGKEELKNRAKHIIEEEITSKMETHEFQSFVTKFAFLLGVFGLIFSEAIFFTRPFWFPKYYTLCYFPLVGLRYYLYKKKNLHYFLLDFCYWVNSLLLIFIYLYRNKLFFLMVFASVNGPVLTSISFWKNSMVFHSLTKITSLFIHLFPAMVTYVLRWIIIGDDICLRPDCKVSFAQTIGFSMVLYFIWQLFYFIKTEIINESRKNKDELMTSFIWQKTHNSMNKILLLRFPEKYHVYLYMFYQSIYHALTMLPVKFMFQYKIVHSIAIIFQILVSIRNGASFYFDFVPTKSIFSQKKREQAEKEKMLRKKAKKIEKNSEVREPTEFEQLIDSQFMKD
;
A
#
# COMPACT_ATOMS: atom_id res chain seq x y z
N MET A 1 -63.66 -11.92 22.58
CA MET A 1 -63.71 -12.42 21.19
C MET A 1 -62.36 -13.03 20.82
N LYS A 2 -62.39 -14.32 20.45
CA LYS A 2 -61.38 -15.16 19.75
C LYS A 2 -59.99 -15.42 20.38
N ASN A 3 -59.94 -16.56 21.08
CA ASN A 3 -58.85 -17.53 21.21
C ASN A 3 -58.35 -18.10 19.85
N LYS A 4 -57.06 -18.50 19.78
CA LYS A 4 -56.51 -19.75 19.17
C LYS A 4 -54.99 -19.78 19.41
N LYS A 5 -54.48 -20.62 20.32
CA LYS A 5 -54.09 -22.05 20.22
C LYS A 5 -52.74 -22.32 19.50
N THR A 6 -51.85 -22.85 20.33
CA THR A 6 -50.59 -23.61 20.17
C THR A 6 -50.62 -24.78 19.16
N THR A 7 -49.47 -25.09 18.55
CA THR A 7 -48.97 -26.47 18.39
C THR A 7 -47.47 -26.52 18.02
N PHE A 8 -46.68 -27.18 18.88
CA PHE A 8 -45.43 -27.90 18.57
C PHE A 8 -45.74 -29.11 17.68
N TYR A 9 -44.82 -29.59 16.83
CA TYR A 9 -44.60 -31.03 16.58
C TYR A 9 -43.25 -31.33 15.91
N SER A 10 -42.78 -32.54 16.21
CA SER A 10 -41.47 -33.18 16.06
C SER A 10 -41.25 -33.94 14.75
N LEU A 11 -39.99 -34.31 14.48
CA LEU A 11 -39.49 -35.22 13.42
C LEU A 11 -40.19 -36.60 13.41
N PRO A 12 -40.22 -37.29 12.24
CA PRO A 12 -39.47 -38.56 12.15
C PRO A 12 -38.93 -38.99 10.75
N LYS A 13 -37.76 -39.66 10.81
CA LYS A 13 -37.14 -40.80 10.04
C LYS A 13 -37.36 -41.03 8.52
N THR A 14 -36.26 -41.47 7.90
CA THR A 14 -35.97 -41.89 6.50
C THR A 14 -36.66 -43.20 6.05
N PRO A 15 -36.71 -43.49 4.71
CA PRO A 15 -35.80 -44.52 4.17
C PRO A 15 -35.29 -44.35 2.70
N LYS A 16 -34.01 -44.73 2.51
CA LYS A 16 -33.29 -45.47 1.43
C LYS A 16 -33.55 -45.28 -0.10
N THR A 17 -32.46 -44.84 -0.78
CA THR A 17 -31.80 -45.30 -2.04
C THR A 17 -32.52 -45.37 -3.41
N THR A 18 -31.96 -44.70 -4.45
CA THR A 18 -31.23 -45.32 -5.59
C THR A 18 -30.53 -44.28 -6.48
N ALA A 19 -29.49 -44.71 -7.19
CA ALA A 19 -28.40 -43.95 -7.82
C ALA A 19 -28.57 -43.62 -9.32
N LYS A 20 -27.78 -42.63 -9.82
CA LYS A 20 -27.08 -42.57 -11.15
C LYS A 20 -26.49 -41.15 -11.38
N THR A 21 -25.17 -40.91 -11.22
CA THR A 21 -24.02 -40.98 -12.17
C THR A 21 -23.56 -39.64 -12.79
N THR A 22 -22.41 -39.15 -12.27
CA THR A 22 -21.25 -38.45 -12.92
C THR A 22 -21.40 -37.02 -13.50
N PRO A 23 -20.33 -36.20 -13.63
CA PRO A 23 -18.88 -36.48 -13.46
C PRO A 23 -18.10 -35.59 -12.47
N LYS A 24 -16.90 -36.09 -12.14
CA LYS A 24 -15.91 -35.61 -11.15
C LYS A 24 -15.26 -34.28 -11.50
N THR A 25 -15.09 -33.42 -10.50
CA THR A 25 -13.98 -32.45 -10.39
C THR A 25 -13.28 -32.70 -9.05
N ASN A 26 -12.01 -33.10 -9.13
CA ASN A 26 -11.18 -33.49 -8.00
C ASN A 26 -10.86 -32.28 -7.11
N GLU A 27 -11.54 -32.18 -5.97
CA GLU A 27 -11.03 -31.48 -4.81
C GLU A 27 -9.93 -32.33 -4.15
N ALA A 28 -8.86 -31.66 -3.72
CA ALA A 28 -7.71 -32.26 -3.05
C ALA A 28 -8.13 -32.89 -1.72
N THR A 29 -7.97 -34.20 -1.60
CA THR A 29 -8.13 -34.93 -0.33
C THR A 29 -6.81 -34.97 0.44
N PRO A 30 -6.86 -34.98 1.79
CA PRO A 30 -5.70 -34.99 2.69
C PRO A 30 -4.86 -36.30 2.64
N GLU A 31 -5.18 -37.24 1.74
CA GLU A 31 -4.42 -38.47 1.53
C GLU A 31 -3.12 -38.27 0.71
N ASN A 32 -2.99 -37.19 -0.07
CA ASN A 32 -1.80 -36.97 -0.90
C ASN A 32 -0.60 -36.32 -0.18
N GLU A 33 -0.81 -35.65 0.96
CA GLU A 33 0.30 -35.19 1.80
C GLU A 33 0.93 -36.36 2.57
N GLY A 34 0.09 -37.27 3.09
CA GLY A 34 0.56 -38.47 3.79
C GLY A 34 1.33 -39.46 2.89
N VAL A 35 1.02 -39.54 1.60
CA VAL A 35 1.75 -40.40 0.65
C VAL A 35 3.11 -39.81 0.27
N MET A 36 3.23 -38.49 0.18
CA MET A 36 4.52 -37.82 -0.08
C MET A 36 5.42 -37.90 1.15
N ASP A 37 4.87 -37.64 2.34
CA ASP A 37 5.61 -37.76 3.60
C ASP A 37 5.99 -39.21 3.89
N ALA A 38 5.11 -40.19 3.64
CA ALA A 38 5.44 -41.61 3.75
C ALA A 38 6.47 -42.07 2.71
N ALA A 39 6.45 -41.53 1.49
CA ALA A 39 7.46 -41.84 0.48
C ALA A 39 8.81 -41.20 0.81
N LEU A 40 8.84 -40.03 1.45
CA LEU A 40 10.06 -39.37 1.92
C LEU A 40 10.63 -40.04 3.16
N ASP A 41 9.78 -40.51 4.07
CA ASP A 41 10.20 -41.29 5.24
C ASP A 41 10.71 -42.66 4.81
N GLN A 42 10.02 -43.35 3.89
CA GLN A 42 10.48 -44.64 3.35
C GLN A 42 11.79 -44.50 2.57
N PHE A 43 11.98 -43.42 1.81
CA PHE A 43 13.24 -43.13 1.13
C PHE A 43 14.35 -42.74 2.13
N GLY A 44 13.99 -42.15 3.28
CA GLY A 44 14.90 -41.88 4.39
C GLY A 44 15.36 -43.15 5.09
N ASP A 45 14.43 -44.06 5.38
CA ASP A 45 14.69 -45.35 6.02
C ASP A 45 15.52 -46.28 5.11
N ASP A 46 15.20 -46.35 3.82
CA ASP A 46 15.99 -47.13 2.84
C ASP A 46 17.42 -46.57 2.69
N LEU A 47 17.60 -45.26 2.84
CA LEU A 47 18.91 -44.62 2.80
C LEU A 47 19.70 -44.90 4.08
N ASP A 48 19.05 -44.81 5.25
CA ASP A 48 19.67 -45.10 6.54
C ASP A 48 20.08 -46.58 6.64
N ASP A 49 19.27 -47.51 6.14
CA ASP A 49 19.61 -48.94 6.09
C ASP A 49 20.76 -49.23 5.09
N ALA A 50 20.80 -48.58 3.92
CA ALA A 50 21.92 -48.68 2.99
C ALA A 50 23.23 -48.11 3.56
N PHE A 51 23.14 -47.05 4.37
CA PHE A 51 24.27 -46.48 5.09
C PHE A 51 24.73 -47.39 6.23
N LYS A 52 23.80 -48.01 6.97
CA LYS A 52 24.07 -48.94 8.06
C LYS A 52 24.74 -50.22 7.56
N ASP A 53 24.25 -50.78 6.46
CA ASP A 53 24.81 -51.98 5.83
C ASP A 53 26.18 -51.72 5.17
N SER A 54 26.45 -50.48 4.74
CA SER A 54 27.80 -50.03 4.37
C SER A 54 28.70 -49.84 5.59
N PHE A 55 28.16 -49.39 6.72
CA PHE A 55 28.88 -49.20 7.98
C PHE A 55 29.24 -50.52 8.65
N ASP A 56 28.35 -51.51 8.66
CA ASP A 56 28.57 -52.84 9.25
C ASP A 56 29.63 -53.62 8.45
N ARG A 57 29.66 -53.45 7.12
CA ARG A 57 30.75 -53.96 6.26
C ARG A 57 32.10 -53.27 6.51
N LEU A 58 32.08 -52.04 7.02
CA LEU A 58 33.26 -51.26 7.42
C LEU A 58 33.71 -51.57 8.85
N GLU A 59 32.79 -51.95 9.75
CA GLU A 59 33.05 -52.27 11.15
C GLU A 59 33.80 -53.60 11.33
N LEU A 60 33.70 -54.53 10.36
CA LEU A 60 34.50 -55.77 10.30
C LEU A 60 36.01 -55.54 10.04
N SER A 61 36.45 -54.32 9.73
CA SER A 61 37.85 -54.04 9.38
C SER A 61 38.60 -53.15 10.38
N VAL A 62 37.99 -52.62 11.45
CA VAL A 62 38.62 -51.49 12.16
C VAL A 62 38.52 -51.60 13.67
N HIS A 63 39.35 -52.47 14.25
CA HIS A 63 39.76 -52.37 15.66
C HIS A 63 41.11 -51.65 15.76
N SER A 64 41.17 -50.42 15.26
CA SER A 64 42.31 -49.50 15.41
C SER A 64 41.95 -48.14 14.80
N ILE A 65 42.31 -47.04 15.47
CA ILE A 65 42.36 -45.65 14.95
C ILE A 65 41.21 -44.73 15.38
N SER A 66 41.43 -44.04 16.51
CA SER A 66 40.69 -42.86 16.97
C SER A 66 40.83 -41.63 16.05
N GLY A 67 41.86 -41.58 15.18
CA GLY A 67 42.12 -40.46 14.27
C GLY A 67 41.24 -40.39 13.01
N PHE A 68 40.61 -41.51 12.60
CA PHE A 68 39.75 -41.55 11.40
C PHE A 68 38.35 -40.95 11.69
N ARG A 69 37.94 -41.01 12.96
CA ARG A 69 36.66 -40.49 13.44
C ARG A 69 36.57 -38.96 13.35
N GLU A 70 37.64 -38.21 13.65
CA GLU A 70 37.62 -36.75 13.51
C GLU A 70 37.58 -36.27 12.05
N ALA A 71 38.28 -36.96 11.15
CA ALA A 71 38.25 -36.65 9.71
C ALA A 71 36.84 -36.87 9.11
N LEU A 72 36.21 -38.00 9.46
CA LEU A 72 34.83 -38.31 9.05
C LEU A 72 33.80 -37.31 9.61
N TYR A 73 33.94 -36.88 10.87
CA TYR A 73 33.05 -35.86 11.46
C TYR A 73 33.20 -34.49 10.79
N GLY A 74 34.43 -34.11 10.40
CA GLY A 74 34.69 -32.88 9.65
C GLY A 74 34.11 -32.87 8.24
N GLU A 75 34.13 -34.02 7.56
CA GLU A 75 33.57 -34.19 6.21
C GLU A 75 32.03 -34.27 6.23
N LYS A 76 31.46 -34.96 7.24
CA LYS A 76 29.99 -34.99 7.49
C LYS A 76 29.43 -33.60 7.79
N SER A 77 30.15 -32.77 8.55
CA SER A 77 29.79 -31.37 8.82
C SER A 77 29.79 -30.49 7.56
N LYS A 78 30.76 -30.70 6.65
CA LYS A 78 30.81 -29.99 5.36
C LYS A 78 29.66 -30.41 4.44
N LEU A 79 29.38 -31.71 4.33
CA LEU A 79 28.26 -32.22 3.54
C LEU A 79 26.90 -31.70 4.05
N PHE A 80 26.70 -31.69 5.38
CA PHE A 80 25.47 -31.19 5.99
C PHE A 80 25.25 -29.70 5.70
N LYS A 81 26.31 -28.88 5.72
CA LYS A 81 26.23 -27.45 5.33
C LYS A 81 25.88 -27.25 3.86
N ILE A 82 26.43 -28.07 2.96
CA ILE A 82 26.12 -28.02 1.52
C ILE A 82 24.65 -28.40 1.28
N PHE A 83 24.18 -29.44 1.98
CA PHE A 83 22.78 -29.87 1.90
C PHE A 83 21.80 -28.81 2.43
N ASP A 84 22.12 -28.18 3.57
CA ASP A 84 21.29 -27.13 4.16
C ASP A 84 21.27 -25.85 3.28
N GLN A 85 22.41 -25.50 2.68
CA GLN A 85 22.47 -24.44 1.65
C GLN A 85 21.63 -24.78 0.42
N GLY A 86 21.71 -26.02 -0.09
CA GLY A 86 20.91 -26.47 -1.23
C GLY A 86 19.40 -26.47 -0.93
N LYS A 87 19.02 -26.84 0.29
CA LYS A 87 17.62 -26.80 0.76
C LYS A 87 17.07 -25.38 0.84
N GLU A 88 17.85 -24.44 1.38
CA GLU A 88 17.45 -23.02 1.43
C GLU A 88 17.43 -22.39 0.02
N GLU A 89 18.33 -22.75 -0.88
CA GLU A 89 18.27 -22.32 -2.29
C GLU A 89 17.01 -22.84 -3.00
N LEU A 90 16.68 -24.13 -2.84
CA LEU A 90 15.47 -24.72 -3.41
C LEU A 90 14.19 -24.07 -2.86
N LYS A 91 14.15 -23.80 -1.55
CA LYS A 91 13.05 -23.10 -0.89
C LYS A 91 12.91 -21.66 -1.40
N ASN A 92 14.02 -20.96 -1.60
CA ASN A 92 14.01 -19.60 -2.17
C ASN A 92 13.56 -19.60 -3.64
N ARG A 93 13.96 -20.59 -4.44
CA ARG A 93 13.49 -20.77 -5.82
C ARG A 93 12.00 -21.10 -5.87
N ALA A 94 11.53 -22.03 -5.05
CA ALA A 94 10.12 -22.38 -4.95
C ALA A 94 9.28 -21.16 -4.52
N LYS A 95 9.77 -20.39 -3.53
CA LYS A 95 9.15 -19.12 -3.12
C LYS A 95 9.09 -18.11 -4.25
N HIS A 96 10.17 -17.96 -5.03
CA HIS A 96 10.19 -17.07 -6.18
C HIS A 96 9.17 -17.46 -7.26
N ILE A 97 9.08 -18.75 -7.60
CA ILE A 97 8.12 -19.26 -8.60
C ILE A 97 6.68 -19.02 -8.12
N ILE A 98 6.39 -19.32 -6.84
CA ILE A 98 5.07 -19.08 -6.24
C ILE A 98 4.75 -17.58 -6.22
N GLU A 99 5.71 -16.72 -5.86
CA GLU A 99 5.53 -15.26 -5.89
C GLU A 99 5.27 -14.73 -7.30
N GLU A 100 5.94 -15.28 -8.30
CA GLU A 100 5.79 -14.90 -9.70
C GLU A 100 4.43 -15.37 -10.26
N GLU A 101 3.99 -16.58 -9.91
CA GLU A 101 2.69 -17.11 -10.30
C GLU A 101 1.53 -16.34 -9.63
N ILE A 102 1.66 -16.03 -8.33
CA ILE A 102 0.68 -15.18 -7.63
C ILE A 102 0.66 -13.78 -8.25
N THR A 103 1.82 -13.20 -8.54
CA THR A 103 1.91 -11.85 -9.14
C THR A 103 1.29 -11.83 -10.53
N SER A 104 1.55 -12.83 -11.37
CA SER A 104 0.96 -12.91 -12.70
C SER A 104 -0.57 -13.08 -12.65
N LYS A 105 -1.10 -13.89 -11.73
CA LYS A 105 -2.55 -14.00 -11.48
C LYS A 105 -3.15 -12.68 -10.99
N MET A 106 -2.45 -11.96 -10.11
CA MET A 106 -2.88 -10.63 -9.63
C MET A 106 -2.85 -9.56 -10.73
N GLU A 107 -2.06 -9.74 -11.78
CA GLU A 107 -1.97 -8.84 -12.93
C GLU A 107 -3.05 -9.10 -13.99
N THR A 108 -3.79 -10.21 -13.89
CA THR A 108 -4.90 -10.49 -14.80
C THR A 108 -5.99 -9.40 -14.71
N HIS A 109 -6.54 -9.04 -15.87
CA HIS A 109 -7.61 -8.06 -15.96
C HIS A 109 -8.84 -8.46 -15.13
N GLU A 110 -9.15 -9.76 -15.08
CA GLU A 110 -10.28 -10.29 -14.31
C GLU A 110 -10.10 -10.06 -12.81
N PHE A 111 -8.93 -10.39 -12.26
CA PHE A 111 -8.63 -10.15 -10.85
C PHE A 111 -8.64 -8.67 -10.51
N GLN A 112 -8.01 -7.83 -11.35
CA GLN A 112 -8.01 -6.38 -11.14
C GLN A 112 -9.42 -5.79 -11.18
N SER A 113 -10.28 -6.27 -12.09
CA SER A 113 -11.68 -5.89 -12.16
C SER A 113 -12.45 -6.30 -10.90
N PHE A 114 -12.24 -7.53 -10.42
CA PHE A 114 -12.85 -8.03 -9.20
C PHE A 114 -12.47 -7.19 -7.98
N VAL A 115 -11.17 -6.94 -7.76
CA VAL A 115 -10.68 -6.12 -6.65
C VAL A 115 -11.25 -4.71 -6.71
N THR A 116 -11.34 -4.14 -7.91
CA THR A 116 -11.90 -2.80 -8.12
C THR A 116 -13.39 -2.73 -7.76
N LYS A 117 -14.19 -3.73 -8.19
CA LYS A 117 -15.61 -3.85 -7.86
C LYS A 117 -15.83 -4.07 -6.36
N PHE A 118 -15.02 -4.93 -5.75
CA PHE A 118 -15.09 -5.20 -4.32
C PHE A 118 -14.70 -3.97 -3.50
N ALA A 119 -13.64 -3.25 -3.88
CA ALA A 119 -13.26 -1.99 -3.26
C ALA A 119 -14.37 -0.94 -3.38
N PHE A 120 -15.03 -0.85 -4.54
CA PHE A 120 -16.18 0.03 -4.72
C PHE A 120 -17.32 -0.30 -3.77
N LEU A 121 -17.73 -1.57 -3.70
CA LEU A 121 -18.78 -2.04 -2.79
C LEU A 121 -18.44 -1.71 -1.33
N LEU A 122 -17.23 -2.07 -0.88
CA LEU A 122 -16.77 -1.76 0.47
C LEU A 122 -16.67 -0.26 0.75
N GLY A 123 -16.27 0.54 -0.24
CA GLY A 123 -16.20 1.99 -0.12
C GLY A 123 -17.57 2.63 0.09
N VAL A 124 -18.57 2.22 -0.69
CA VAL A 124 -19.95 2.71 -0.56
C VAL A 124 -20.60 2.21 0.73
N PHE A 125 -20.46 0.92 1.04
CA PHE A 125 -20.94 0.36 2.30
C PHE A 125 -20.29 1.06 3.51
N GLY A 126 -18.97 1.26 3.45
CA GLY A 126 -18.21 1.96 4.48
C GLY A 126 -18.69 3.40 4.67
N LEU A 127 -19.02 4.13 3.60
CA LEU A 127 -19.61 5.47 3.71
C LEU A 127 -20.95 5.44 4.47
N ILE A 128 -21.90 4.62 4.01
CA ILE A 128 -23.24 4.50 4.61
C ILE A 128 -23.14 4.07 6.08
N PHE A 129 -22.30 3.08 6.36
CA PHE A 129 -22.10 2.56 7.71
C PHE A 129 -21.45 3.60 8.65
N SER A 130 -20.49 4.38 8.13
CA SER A 130 -19.86 5.47 8.88
C SER A 130 -20.87 6.55 9.27
N GLU A 131 -21.74 6.96 8.34
CA GLU A 131 -22.80 7.93 8.59
C GLU A 131 -23.82 7.39 9.60
N ALA A 132 -24.24 6.13 9.45
CA ALA A 132 -25.15 5.48 10.38
C ALA A 132 -24.61 5.50 11.81
N ILE A 133 -23.34 5.13 12.02
CA ILE A 133 -22.72 5.18 13.36
C ILE A 133 -22.61 6.63 13.85
N PHE A 134 -22.16 7.56 12.99
CA PHE A 134 -21.95 8.95 13.37
C PHE A 134 -23.23 9.62 13.89
N PHE A 135 -24.36 9.40 13.23
CA PHE A 135 -25.64 10.01 13.60
C PHE A 135 -26.43 9.24 14.67
N THR A 136 -26.42 7.90 14.64
CA THR A 136 -27.25 7.09 15.55
C THR A 136 -26.52 6.69 16.83
N ARG A 137 -25.20 6.48 16.77
CA ARG A 137 -24.37 5.94 17.85
C ARG A 137 -23.01 6.66 17.95
N PRO A 138 -22.99 7.99 18.12
CA PRO A 138 -21.76 8.79 18.09
C PRO A 138 -20.69 8.33 19.08
N PHE A 139 -21.08 7.82 20.26
CA PHE A 139 -20.14 7.26 21.25
C PHE A 139 -19.26 6.11 20.72
N TRP A 140 -19.73 5.37 19.72
CA TRP A 140 -18.99 4.27 19.09
C TRP A 140 -18.09 4.73 17.95
N PHE A 141 -18.23 5.97 17.48
CA PHE A 141 -17.52 6.48 16.31
C PHE A 141 -15.99 6.49 16.48
N PRO A 142 -15.39 6.87 17.63
CA PRO A 142 -13.93 6.78 17.82
C PRO A 142 -13.39 5.33 17.76
N LYS A 143 -14.16 4.37 18.30
CA LYS A 143 -13.80 2.93 18.25
C LYS A 143 -13.89 2.41 16.82
N TYR A 144 -14.95 2.78 16.10
CA TYR A 144 -15.12 2.46 14.69
C TYR A 144 -13.98 3.03 13.83
N TYR A 145 -13.61 4.30 14.04
CA TYR A 145 -12.44 4.91 13.41
C TYR A 145 -11.17 4.08 13.66
N THR A 146 -10.94 3.62 14.90
CA THR A 146 -9.77 2.80 15.24
C THR A 146 -9.78 1.46 14.50
N LEU A 147 -10.95 0.80 14.46
CA LEU A 147 -11.15 -0.46 13.76
C LEU A 147 -10.86 -0.34 12.25
N CYS A 148 -11.21 0.79 11.63
CA CYS A 148 -10.91 1.05 10.22
C CYS A 148 -9.45 1.51 9.99
N TYR A 149 -8.88 2.28 10.92
CA TYR A 149 -7.55 2.87 10.77
C TYR A 149 -6.47 1.81 10.59
N PHE A 150 -6.40 0.80 11.47
CA PHE A 150 -5.33 -0.19 11.43
C PHE A 150 -5.31 -1.03 10.14
N PRO A 151 -6.43 -1.61 9.68
CA PRO A 151 -6.46 -2.33 8.40
C PRO A 151 -6.13 -1.42 7.21
N LEU A 152 -6.69 -0.22 7.15
CA LEU A 152 -6.48 0.68 6.01
C LEU A 152 -5.04 1.18 5.92
N VAL A 153 -4.44 1.59 7.04
CA VAL A 153 -3.06 2.07 7.09
C VAL A 153 -2.06 0.92 6.97
N GLY A 154 -2.34 -0.23 7.58
CA GLY A 154 -1.51 -1.44 7.46
C GLY A 154 -1.44 -1.93 6.02
N LEU A 155 -2.59 -2.03 5.33
CA LEU A 155 -2.63 -2.38 3.92
C LEU A 155 -1.95 -1.32 3.04
N ARG A 156 -2.11 -0.03 3.37
CA ARG A 156 -1.37 1.03 2.69
C ARG A 156 0.13 0.88 2.85
N TYR A 157 0.63 0.56 4.05
CA TYR A 157 2.06 0.33 4.28
C TYR A 157 2.58 -0.78 3.36
N TYR A 158 1.87 -1.92 3.30
CA TYR A 158 2.23 -3.02 2.41
C TYR A 158 2.29 -2.59 0.93
N LEU A 159 1.22 -1.93 0.44
CA LEU A 159 1.15 -1.47 -0.95
C LEU A 159 2.21 -0.41 -1.28
N TYR A 160 2.52 0.48 -0.35
CA TYR A 160 3.49 1.54 -0.56
C TYR A 160 4.91 1.01 -0.48
N LYS A 161 5.18 0.02 0.37
CA LYS A 161 6.49 -0.65 0.43
C LYS A 161 6.82 -1.35 -0.88
N LYS A 162 5.86 -2.08 -1.48
CA LYS A 162 6.03 -2.71 -2.80
C LYS A 162 6.35 -1.70 -3.93
N LYS A 163 5.95 -0.43 -3.74
CA LYS A 163 6.15 0.66 -4.72
C LYS A 163 7.27 1.63 -4.33
N ASN A 164 8.05 1.34 -3.29
CA ASN A 164 9.06 2.27 -2.74
C ASN A 164 8.50 3.65 -2.32
N LEU A 165 7.23 3.71 -1.95
CA LEU A 165 6.51 4.91 -1.48
C LEU A 165 6.32 4.95 0.05
N HIS A 166 6.94 4.05 0.80
CA HIS A 166 6.66 3.89 2.23
C HIS A 166 7.05 5.11 3.09
N TYR A 167 7.91 6.00 2.59
CA TYR A 167 8.27 7.25 3.28
C TYR A 167 7.12 8.26 3.34
N PHE A 168 6.12 8.15 2.46
CA PHE A 168 4.89 8.95 2.58
C PHE A 168 4.13 8.66 3.88
N LEU A 169 4.35 7.50 4.53
CA LEU A 169 3.73 7.21 5.82
C LEU A 169 4.35 8.01 6.98
N LEU A 170 5.45 8.74 6.74
CA LEU A 170 6.02 9.69 7.70
C LEU A 170 5.33 11.07 7.66
N ASP A 171 4.41 11.28 6.73
CA ASP A 171 3.71 12.57 6.59
C ASP A 171 2.92 12.95 7.85
N PHE A 172 2.75 14.26 8.02
CA PHE A 172 2.11 14.86 9.20
C PHE A 172 0.72 14.30 9.50
N CYS A 173 -0.05 13.89 8.48
CA CYS A 173 -1.36 13.30 8.71
C CYS A 173 -1.29 11.99 9.49
N TYR A 174 -0.36 11.09 9.19
CA TYR A 174 -0.19 9.84 9.96
C TYR A 174 0.23 10.13 11.39
N TRP A 175 1.15 11.07 11.58
CA TRP A 175 1.57 11.52 12.90
C TRP A 175 0.39 11.98 13.75
N VAL A 176 -0.45 12.88 13.21
CA VAL A 176 -1.62 13.41 13.92
C VAL A 176 -2.68 12.34 14.18
N ASN A 177 -2.89 11.41 13.24
CA ASN A 177 -3.82 10.29 13.44
C ASN A 177 -3.34 9.40 14.61
N SER A 178 -2.04 9.15 14.72
CA SER A 178 -1.44 8.42 15.85
C SER A 178 -1.61 9.18 17.16
N LEU A 179 -1.38 10.50 17.18
CA LEU A 179 -1.62 11.32 18.37
C LEU A 179 -3.09 11.32 18.79
N LEU A 180 -4.02 11.28 17.84
CA LEU A 180 -5.45 11.13 18.13
C LEU A 180 -5.75 9.77 18.78
N LEU A 181 -5.15 8.67 18.31
CA LEU A 181 -5.29 7.36 18.96
C LEU A 181 -4.69 7.35 20.37
N ILE A 182 -3.53 7.97 20.56
CA ILE A 182 -2.92 8.15 21.89
C ILE A 182 -3.86 8.94 22.80
N PHE A 183 -4.49 10.00 22.31
CA PHE A 183 -5.47 10.76 23.09
C PHE A 183 -6.68 9.90 23.50
N ILE A 184 -7.20 9.09 22.57
CA ILE A 184 -8.39 8.26 22.82
C ILE A 184 -8.12 7.19 23.89
N TYR A 185 -6.96 6.53 23.86
CA TYR A 185 -6.71 5.32 24.65
C TYR A 185 -5.68 5.46 25.78
N LEU A 186 -4.71 6.37 25.67
CA LEU A 186 -3.54 6.38 26.56
C LEU A 186 -3.42 7.65 27.39
N TYR A 187 -3.66 8.83 26.81
CA TYR A 187 -3.38 10.10 27.47
C TYR A 187 -4.47 11.15 27.22
N ARG A 188 -5.39 11.29 28.19
CA ARG A 188 -6.50 12.25 28.14
C ARG A 188 -6.14 13.52 28.91
N ASN A 189 -5.78 14.57 28.18
CA ASN A 189 -5.45 15.87 28.74
C ASN A 189 -6.03 17.00 27.88
N LYS A 190 -6.52 18.08 28.53
CA LYS A 190 -7.17 19.22 27.86
C LYS A 190 -6.27 19.92 26.84
N LEU A 191 -5.02 20.17 27.21
CA LEU A 191 -4.06 20.84 26.35
C LEU A 191 -3.67 19.94 25.17
N PHE A 192 -3.42 18.66 25.46
CA PHE A 192 -3.10 17.69 24.42
C PHE A 192 -4.25 17.52 23.42
N PHE A 193 -5.50 17.46 23.89
CA PHE A 193 -6.67 17.46 23.02
C PHE A 193 -6.74 18.70 22.14
N LEU A 194 -6.49 19.90 22.68
CA LEU A 194 -6.51 21.13 21.90
C LEU A 194 -5.47 21.09 20.76
N MET A 195 -4.26 20.62 21.06
CA MET A 195 -3.19 20.49 20.07
C MET A 195 -3.56 19.49 18.96
N VAL A 196 -4.13 18.34 19.32
CA VAL A 196 -4.59 17.32 18.36
C VAL A 196 -5.78 17.84 17.56
N PHE A 197 -6.79 18.40 18.22
CA PHE A 197 -7.97 18.99 17.58
C PHE A 197 -7.57 20.01 16.52
N ALA A 198 -6.62 20.88 16.86
CA ALA A 198 -6.19 21.92 15.97
C ALA A 198 -5.41 21.35 14.78
N SER A 199 -4.48 20.43 15.02
CA SER A 199 -3.73 19.76 13.95
C SER A 199 -4.63 18.97 13.00
N VAL A 200 -5.68 18.32 13.53
CA VAL A 200 -6.68 17.60 12.76
C VAL A 200 -7.52 18.55 11.91
N ASN A 201 -8.12 19.58 12.53
CA ASN A 201 -9.12 20.42 11.88
C ASN A 201 -8.54 21.57 11.04
N GLY A 202 -7.26 21.90 11.25
CA GLY A 202 -6.54 22.84 10.42
C GLY A 202 -5.85 22.14 9.25
N PRO A 203 -4.55 21.83 9.35
CA PRO A 203 -3.73 21.38 8.24
C PRO A 203 -4.15 20.03 7.68
N VAL A 204 -4.57 19.06 8.51
CA VAL A 204 -4.95 17.71 8.05
C VAL A 204 -6.28 17.74 7.29
N LEU A 205 -7.31 18.38 7.83
CA LEU A 205 -8.61 18.52 7.18
C LEU A 205 -8.52 19.37 5.89
N THR A 206 -7.83 20.51 5.94
CA THR A 206 -7.67 21.41 4.78
C THR A 206 -6.83 20.80 3.66
N SER A 207 -6.02 19.80 3.98
CA SER A 207 -5.21 19.06 3.02
C SER A 207 -6.07 18.36 1.95
N ILE A 208 -7.36 18.10 2.22
CA ILE A 208 -8.30 17.55 1.24
C ILE A 208 -8.42 18.49 0.04
N SER A 209 -8.55 19.79 0.30
CA SER A 209 -8.56 20.82 -0.73
C SER A 209 -7.19 20.98 -1.38
N PHE A 210 -6.14 21.10 -0.57
CA PHE A 210 -4.80 21.45 -1.06
C PHE A 210 -4.16 20.34 -1.91
N TRP A 211 -4.28 19.08 -1.48
CA TRP A 211 -3.75 17.92 -2.20
C TRP A 211 -4.78 17.23 -3.09
N LYS A 212 -5.95 17.85 -3.27
CA LYS A 212 -7.05 17.33 -4.10
C LYS A 212 -7.44 15.88 -3.75
N ASN A 213 -7.47 15.55 -2.46
CA ASN A 213 -7.94 14.24 -2.02
C ASN A 213 -9.37 14.04 -2.54
N SER A 214 -9.62 12.87 -3.11
CA SER A 214 -10.82 12.60 -3.93
C SER A 214 -11.59 11.42 -3.39
N MET A 215 -12.91 11.54 -3.32
CA MET A 215 -13.81 10.45 -2.95
C MET A 215 -14.01 9.52 -4.16
N VAL A 216 -13.23 8.42 -4.21
CA VAL A 216 -13.21 7.48 -5.35
C VAL A 216 -13.27 6.05 -4.80
N PHE A 217 -14.47 5.49 -4.72
CA PHE A 217 -14.74 4.23 -4.01
C PHE A 217 -14.00 3.02 -4.56
N HIS A 218 -13.75 2.96 -5.86
CA HIS A 218 -13.04 1.83 -6.46
C HIS A 218 -11.52 1.85 -6.21
N SER A 219 -10.99 2.92 -5.62
CA SER A 219 -9.56 3.09 -5.35
C SER A 219 -9.30 3.10 -3.85
N LEU A 220 -8.87 1.95 -3.32
CA LEU A 220 -8.55 1.81 -1.91
C LEU A 220 -7.50 2.82 -1.43
N THR A 221 -6.51 3.13 -2.26
CA THR A 221 -5.50 4.15 -1.94
C THR A 221 -6.10 5.55 -1.83
N LYS A 222 -7.09 5.92 -2.65
CA LYS A 222 -7.77 7.22 -2.52
C LYS A 222 -8.70 7.25 -1.31
N ILE A 223 -9.42 6.16 -1.04
CA ILE A 223 -10.28 6.03 0.13
C ILE A 223 -9.48 6.10 1.42
N THR A 224 -8.37 5.37 1.55
CA THR A 224 -7.51 5.50 2.74
C THR A 224 -6.98 6.92 2.90
N SER A 225 -6.73 7.65 1.81
CA SER A 225 -6.24 9.04 1.88
C SER A 225 -7.34 9.94 2.40
N LEU A 226 -8.55 9.80 1.87
CA LEU A 226 -9.68 10.57 2.37
C LEU A 226 -9.97 10.23 3.85
N PHE A 227 -9.90 8.95 4.22
CA PHE A 227 -10.13 8.48 5.59
C PHE A 227 -9.19 9.18 6.58
N ILE A 228 -7.87 9.14 6.38
CA ILE A 228 -6.90 9.74 7.33
C ILE A 228 -6.96 11.27 7.39
N HIS A 229 -7.61 11.94 6.45
CA HIS A 229 -7.75 13.39 6.45
C HIS A 229 -9.13 13.88 6.92
N LEU A 230 -10.19 13.09 6.68
CA LEU A 230 -11.57 13.44 7.01
C LEU A 230 -12.03 12.85 8.35
N PHE A 231 -11.80 11.55 8.59
CA PHE A 231 -12.36 10.87 9.76
C PHE A 231 -11.83 11.40 11.09
N PRO A 232 -10.54 11.78 11.24
CA PRO A 232 -10.07 12.42 12.46
C PRO A 232 -10.86 13.68 12.83
N ALA A 233 -11.26 14.50 11.84
CA ALA A 233 -12.09 15.68 12.08
C ALA A 233 -13.48 15.29 12.59
N MET A 234 -14.09 14.26 12.00
CA MET A 234 -15.36 13.71 12.50
C MET A 234 -15.23 13.12 13.91
N VAL A 235 -14.13 12.43 14.23
CA VAL A 235 -13.87 11.89 15.56
C VAL A 235 -13.70 13.03 16.58
N THR A 236 -12.90 14.05 16.27
CA THR A 236 -12.73 15.21 17.15
C THR A 236 -13.99 16.04 17.29
N TYR A 237 -14.87 16.07 16.27
CA TYR A 237 -16.22 16.64 16.36
C TYR A 237 -17.05 15.92 17.41
N VAL A 238 -17.12 14.60 17.33
CA VAL A 238 -17.85 13.76 18.30
C VAL A 238 -17.29 13.96 19.71
N LEU A 239 -15.95 13.90 19.86
CA LEU A 239 -15.29 14.10 21.15
C LEU A 239 -15.55 15.48 21.75
N ARG A 240 -15.58 16.54 20.94
CA ARG A 240 -15.77 17.91 21.41
C ARG A 240 -17.23 18.27 21.71
N TRP A 241 -18.16 17.80 20.88
CA TRP A 241 -19.54 18.29 20.84
C TRP A 241 -20.60 17.30 21.32
N ILE A 242 -20.24 16.02 21.46
CA ILE A 242 -21.19 14.96 21.81
C ILE A 242 -20.75 14.20 23.06
N ILE A 243 -19.50 13.71 23.08
CA ILE A 243 -18.98 12.94 24.22
C ILE A 243 -18.48 13.91 25.29
N ILE A 244 -19.34 14.18 26.28
CA ILE A 244 -19.02 15.02 27.43
C ILE A 244 -18.20 14.18 28.44
N GLY A 245 -16.93 14.51 28.65
CA GLY A 245 -16.11 14.07 29.80
C GLY A 245 -15.04 15.09 30.22
N ASP A 246 -14.87 15.32 31.52
CA ASP A 246 -14.11 16.44 32.15
C ASP A 246 -12.67 16.69 31.64
N ASP A 247 -12.07 15.72 30.96
CA ASP A 247 -10.73 15.77 30.34
C ASP A 247 -10.69 16.60 29.05
N ILE A 248 -11.85 16.87 28.46
CA ILE A 248 -12.05 17.69 27.27
C ILE A 248 -12.62 19.02 27.76
N CYS A 249 -12.14 20.14 27.26
CA CYS A 249 -12.62 21.43 27.72
C CYS A 249 -14.09 21.65 27.30
N LEU A 250 -15.03 21.25 28.15
CA LEU A 250 -16.45 21.08 27.82
C LEU A 250 -17.33 22.24 28.22
N ARG A 251 -16.86 23.14 29.09
CA ARG A 251 -17.70 24.24 29.52
C ARG A 251 -17.84 25.26 28.37
N PRO A 252 -19.04 25.83 28.16
CA PRO A 252 -19.25 26.99 27.28
C PRO A 252 -18.26 28.13 27.50
N ASP A 253 -17.66 28.18 28.70
CA ASP A 253 -16.72 29.20 29.14
C ASP A 253 -15.27 28.91 28.71
N CYS A 254 -14.98 27.73 28.15
CA CYS A 254 -13.64 27.37 27.71
C CYS A 254 -13.29 28.04 26.37
N LYS A 255 -12.98 29.33 26.46
CA LYS A 255 -12.48 30.12 25.34
C LYS A 255 -11.00 29.84 25.16
N VAL A 256 -10.65 29.41 23.95
CA VAL A 256 -9.25 29.25 23.54
C VAL A 256 -8.76 30.50 22.84
N SER A 257 -7.54 30.93 23.16
CA SER A 257 -6.90 32.04 22.46
C SER A 257 -6.28 31.58 21.14
N PHE A 258 -5.99 32.52 20.24
CA PHE A 258 -5.23 32.22 19.02
C PHE A 258 -3.82 31.71 19.36
N ALA A 259 -3.19 32.27 20.38
CA ALA A 259 -1.88 31.83 20.85
C ALA A 259 -1.91 30.36 21.33
N GLN A 260 -2.96 29.95 22.05
CA GLN A 260 -3.12 28.57 22.48
C GLN A 260 -3.38 27.62 21.30
N THR A 261 -4.22 28.04 20.34
CA THR A 261 -4.60 27.18 19.21
C THR A 261 -3.44 27.01 18.21
N ILE A 262 -2.79 28.11 17.86
CA ILE A 262 -1.70 28.15 16.87
C ILE A 262 -0.38 27.74 17.53
N GLY A 263 0.00 28.38 18.64
CA GLY A 263 1.30 28.20 19.27
C GLY A 263 1.56 26.76 19.71
N PHE A 264 0.64 26.17 20.48
CA PHE A 264 0.83 24.79 20.98
C PHE A 264 0.81 23.74 19.87
N SER A 265 0.05 23.98 18.81
CA SER A 265 0.02 23.06 17.67
C SER A 265 1.23 23.21 16.76
N MET A 266 1.77 24.43 16.64
CA MET A 266 3.05 24.67 15.98
C MET A 266 4.19 23.94 16.69
N VAL A 267 4.13 23.79 18.02
CA VAL A 267 5.10 22.94 18.75
C VAL A 267 5.02 21.49 18.29
N LEU A 268 3.82 20.90 18.21
CA LEU A 268 3.67 19.54 17.67
C LEU A 268 4.16 19.42 16.23
N TYR A 269 3.89 20.43 15.41
CA TYR A 269 4.37 20.51 14.03
C TYR A 269 5.89 20.54 13.97
N PHE A 270 6.56 21.38 14.76
CA PHE A 270 8.01 21.48 14.74
C PHE A 270 8.70 20.22 15.28
N ILE A 271 8.11 19.57 16.29
CA ILE A 271 8.58 18.25 16.75
C ILE A 271 8.52 17.24 15.59
N TRP A 272 7.38 17.15 14.91
CA TRP A 272 7.26 16.28 13.73
C TRP A 272 8.23 16.68 12.61
N GLN A 273 8.33 17.97 12.30
CA GLN A 273 9.17 18.50 11.23
C GLN A 273 10.65 18.19 11.47
N LEU A 274 11.10 18.27 12.73
CA LEU A 274 12.44 17.90 13.15
C LEU A 274 12.67 16.38 12.98
N PHE A 275 11.75 15.54 13.46
CA PHE A 275 11.85 14.09 13.27
C PHE A 275 11.87 13.69 11.78
N TYR A 276 10.99 14.31 10.99
CA TYR A 276 10.94 14.10 9.55
C TYR A 276 12.27 14.50 8.90
N PHE A 277 12.78 15.69 9.21
CA PHE A 277 14.06 16.18 8.68
C PHE A 277 15.23 15.27 9.06
N ILE A 278 15.37 14.89 10.33
CA ILE A 278 16.43 13.97 10.78
C ILE A 278 16.30 12.64 10.02
N LYS A 279 15.08 12.11 9.91
CA LYS A 279 14.88 10.79 9.30
C LYS A 279 15.14 10.80 7.79
N THR A 280 14.72 11.83 7.05
CA THR A 280 14.86 11.88 5.60
C THR A 280 16.19 12.49 5.16
N GLU A 281 16.64 13.56 5.80
CA GLU A 281 17.83 14.33 5.39
C GLU A 281 19.12 13.79 5.99
N ILE A 282 19.13 13.40 7.26
CA ILE A 282 20.36 13.01 7.95
C ILE A 282 20.58 11.49 7.87
N ILE A 283 19.60 10.68 8.31
CA ILE A 283 19.79 9.23 8.41
C ILE A 283 19.80 8.56 7.04
N ASN A 284 19.04 9.10 6.10
CA ASN A 284 18.72 8.45 4.83
C ASN A 284 19.35 9.12 3.61
N GLU A 285 20.32 10.03 3.82
CA GLU A 285 20.98 10.78 2.76
C GLU A 285 21.51 9.87 1.64
N SER A 286 22.22 8.79 2.02
CA SER A 286 22.86 7.83 1.12
C SER A 286 21.88 7.04 0.24
N ARG A 287 20.59 7.02 0.59
CA ARG A 287 19.55 6.29 -0.14
C ARG A 287 18.76 7.18 -1.11
N LYS A 288 18.94 8.50 -1.05
CA LYS A 288 18.20 9.42 -1.93
C LYS A 288 18.64 9.34 -3.39
N ASN A 289 19.92 9.13 -3.61
CA ASN A 289 20.52 9.13 -4.95
C ASN A 289 20.30 7.83 -5.73
N LYS A 290 19.60 6.85 -5.16
CA LYS A 290 19.37 5.53 -5.79
C LYS A 290 18.00 5.40 -6.47
N ASP A 291 17.26 6.50 -6.66
CA ASP A 291 15.85 6.48 -7.14
C ASP A 291 14.89 5.62 -6.28
N GLU A 292 15.36 5.10 -5.13
CA GLU A 292 14.60 4.23 -4.22
C GLU A 292 13.74 5.01 -3.23
N LEU A 293 13.94 6.32 -3.08
CA LEU A 293 13.27 7.13 -2.06
C LEU A 293 12.35 8.18 -2.66
N MET A 294 11.05 7.91 -2.65
CA MET A 294 10.03 8.92 -2.93
C MET A 294 9.52 9.53 -1.62
N THR A 295 10.01 10.72 -1.30
CA THR A 295 9.50 11.57 -0.20
C THR A 295 8.49 12.59 -0.72
N SER A 296 7.70 13.18 0.18
CA SER A 296 6.71 14.21 -0.15
C SER A 296 7.34 15.44 -0.82
N PHE A 297 8.55 15.81 -0.39
CA PHE A 297 9.36 16.85 -1.03
C PHE A 297 9.70 16.50 -2.50
N ILE A 298 10.23 15.30 -2.76
CA ILE A 298 10.60 14.83 -4.10
C ILE A 298 9.36 14.74 -4.99
N TRP A 299 8.26 14.23 -4.46
CA TRP A 299 7.00 14.12 -5.18
C TRP A 299 6.44 15.47 -5.57
N GLN A 300 6.49 16.45 -4.66
CA GLN A 300 5.98 17.79 -4.96
C GLN A 300 6.89 18.54 -5.95
N LYS A 301 8.21 18.37 -5.87
CA LYS A 301 9.17 18.90 -6.87
C LYS A 301 8.87 18.34 -8.26
N THR A 302 8.51 17.06 -8.37
CA THR A 302 8.29 16.38 -9.66
C THR A 302 6.89 16.61 -10.25
N HIS A 303 5.85 16.67 -9.43
CA HIS A 303 4.44 16.65 -9.87
C HIS A 303 3.68 17.99 -9.74
N ASN A 304 4.19 18.99 -9.01
CA ASN A 304 3.49 20.26 -8.83
C ASN A 304 4.15 21.41 -9.62
N SER A 305 3.47 21.87 -10.67
CA SER A 305 3.96 22.90 -11.59
C SER A 305 4.22 24.26 -10.93
N MET A 306 3.45 24.64 -9.90
CA MET A 306 3.68 25.90 -9.17
C MET A 306 5.00 25.90 -8.40
N ASN A 307 5.38 24.76 -7.82
CA ASN A 307 6.64 24.63 -7.11
C ASN A 307 7.83 24.59 -8.08
N LYS A 308 7.66 24.08 -9.31
CA LYS A 308 8.72 24.12 -10.31
C LYS A 308 9.19 25.55 -10.59
N ILE A 309 8.27 26.49 -10.79
CA ILE A 309 8.63 27.89 -11.09
C ILE A 309 9.37 28.55 -9.92
N LEU A 310 8.92 28.31 -8.69
CA LEU A 310 9.52 28.89 -7.49
C LEU A 310 10.89 28.27 -7.16
N LEU A 311 11.02 26.95 -7.33
CA LEU A 311 12.25 26.21 -7.07
C LEU A 311 13.31 26.48 -8.15
N LEU A 312 12.92 26.80 -9.39
CA LEU A 312 13.87 27.19 -10.45
C LEU A 312 14.61 28.50 -10.16
N ARG A 313 14.11 29.34 -9.23
CA ARG A 313 14.74 30.61 -8.87
C ARG A 313 15.85 30.50 -7.83
N PHE A 314 15.94 29.37 -7.13
CA PHE A 314 16.90 29.15 -6.04
C PHE A 314 17.78 27.92 -6.31
N PRO A 315 19.05 27.90 -5.85
CA PRO A 315 19.91 26.72 -5.95
C PRO A 315 19.31 25.49 -5.28
N GLU A 316 19.57 24.30 -5.81
CA GLU A 316 18.96 23.03 -5.33
C GLU A 316 19.19 22.76 -3.84
N LYS A 317 20.34 23.20 -3.31
CA LYS A 317 20.68 23.10 -1.88
C LYS A 317 19.62 23.73 -0.96
N TYR A 318 18.91 24.75 -1.43
CA TYR A 318 17.91 25.46 -0.63
C TYR A 318 16.49 24.91 -0.77
N HIS A 319 16.23 24.01 -1.72
CA HIS A 319 14.87 23.55 -2.03
C HIS A 319 14.17 22.88 -0.85
N VAL A 320 14.89 22.07 -0.07
CA VAL A 320 14.33 21.39 1.11
C VAL A 320 13.93 22.40 2.19
N TYR A 321 14.77 23.40 2.46
CA TYR A 321 14.49 24.43 3.45
C TYR A 321 13.32 25.33 3.03
N LEU A 322 13.25 25.70 1.75
CA LEU A 322 12.12 26.44 1.19
C LEU A 322 10.83 25.61 1.31
N TYR A 323 10.88 24.32 1.00
CA TYR A 323 9.74 23.43 1.17
C TYR A 323 9.25 23.39 2.63
N MET A 324 10.16 23.22 3.60
CA MET A 324 9.83 23.24 5.03
C MET A 324 9.22 24.59 5.46
N PHE A 325 9.72 25.70 4.90
CA PHE A 325 9.19 27.04 5.15
C PHE A 325 7.78 27.23 4.56
N TYR A 326 7.53 26.79 3.33
CA TYR A 326 6.18 26.83 2.76
C TYR A 326 5.21 25.93 3.52
N GLN A 327 5.67 24.76 3.96
CA GLN A 327 4.88 23.86 4.77
C GLN A 327 4.54 24.46 6.14
N SER A 328 5.45 25.20 6.76
CA SER A 328 5.19 25.87 8.04
C SER A 328 4.22 27.05 7.89
N ILE A 329 4.30 27.81 6.79
CA ILE A 329 3.31 28.83 6.44
C ILE A 329 1.94 28.20 6.20
N TYR A 330 1.87 27.14 5.39
CA TYR A 330 0.62 26.39 5.18
C TYR A 330 0.03 25.92 6.50
N HIS A 331 0.86 25.37 7.39
CA HIS A 331 0.42 24.93 8.71
C HIS A 331 -0.15 26.10 9.51
N ALA A 332 0.56 27.22 9.63
CA ALA A 332 0.10 28.39 10.38
C ALA A 332 -1.23 28.96 9.83
N LEU A 333 -1.35 29.10 8.49
CA LEU A 333 -2.54 29.65 7.85
C LEU A 333 -3.77 28.77 8.04
N THR A 334 -3.62 27.45 7.90
CA THR A 334 -4.72 26.50 8.07
C THR A 334 -5.23 26.40 9.51
N MET A 335 -4.49 26.94 10.48
CA MET A 335 -4.87 26.96 11.89
C MET A 335 -5.71 28.18 12.29
N LEU A 336 -5.72 29.24 11.49
CA LEU A 336 -6.53 30.44 11.73
C LEU A 336 -8.02 30.14 11.97
N PRO A 337 -8.72 29.32 11.16
CA PRO A 337 -10.15 29.06 11.37
C PRO A 337 -10.45 28.11 12.54
N VAL A 338 -9.44 27.38 13.04
CA VAL A 338 -9.62 26.32 14.04
C VAL A 338 -10.16 26.86 15.36
N LYS A 339 -9.73 28.05 15.78
CA LYS A 339 -10.27 28.68 17.01
C LYS A 339 -11.79 28.74 16.97
N PHE A 340 -12.35 29.19 15.84
CA PHE A 340 -13.79 29.30 15.66
C PHE A 340 -14.45 27.92 15.57
N MET A 341 -13.81 26.94 14.92
CA MET A 341 -14.29 25.55 14.93
C MET A 341 -14.32 24.95 16.34
N PHE A 342 -13.39 25.32 17.23
CA PHE A 342 -13.36 24.82 18.61
C PHE A 342 -14.43 25.48 19.50
N GLN A 343 -14.77 26.75 19.22
CA GLN A 343 -15.73 27.53 20.00
C GLN A 343 -17.17 27.38 19.53
N TYR A 344 -17.39 27.14 18.23
CA TYR A 344 -18.72 27.13 17.63
C TYR A 344 -18.98 25.83 16.86
N LYS A 345 -19.95 25.03 17.36
CA LYS A 345 -20.37 23.76 16.76
C LYS A 345 -20.76 23.89 15.29
N ILE A 346 -21.46 24.98 14.94
CA ILE A 346 -21.91 25.25 13.58
C ILE A 346 -20.71 25.45 12.65
N VAL A 347 -19.72 26.25 13.06
CA VAL A 347 -18.51 26.51 12.26
C VAL A 347 -17.73 25.21 12.01
N HIS A 348 -17.58 24.37 13.04
CA HIS A 348 -16.94 23.06 12.87
C HIS A 348 -17.72 22.17 11.89
N SER A 349 -19.05 22.15 11.98
CA SER A 349 -19.92 21.36 11.09
C SER A 349 -19.78 21.82 9.64
N ILE A 350 -19.83 23.14 9.39
CA ILE A 350 -19.66 23.74 8.06
C ILE A 350 -18.29 23.39 7.48
N ALA A 351 -17.22 23.45 8.27
CA ALA A 351 -15.87 23.13 7.81
C ALA A 351 -15.74 21.67 7.34
N ILE A 352 -16.31 20.72 8.08
CA ILE A 352 -16.32 19.29 7.70
C ILE A 352 -17.16 19.09 6.43
N ILE A 353 -18.38 19.63 6.38
CA ILE A 353 -19.26 19.51 5.21
C ILE A 353 -18.59 20.12 3.96
N PHE A 354 -17.95 21.28 4.11
CA PHE A 354 -17.20 21.91 3.03
C PHE A 354 -16.11 20.99 2.47
N GLN A 355 -15.29 20.35 3.31
CA GLN A 355 -14.27 19.43 2.82
C GLN A 355 -14.85 18.14 2.23
N ILE A 356 -15.99 17.66 2.72
CA ILE A 356 -16.71 16.54 2.11
C ILE A 356 -17.11 16.93 0.67
N LEU A 357 -17.74 18.09 0.49
CA LEU A 357 -18.14 18.59 -0.84
C LEU A 357 -16.95 18.78 -1.78
N VAL A 358 -15.83 19.31 -1.27
CA VAL A 358 -14.58 19.41 -2.04
C VAL A 358 -14.08 18.02 -2.46
N SER A 359 -14.10 17.03 -1.56
CA SER A 359 -13.67 15.66 -1.88
C SER A 359 -14.56 14.99 -2.94
N ILE A 360 -15.86 15.27 -2.91
CA ILE A 360 -16.84 14.79 -3.91
C ILE A 360 -16.56 15.47 -5.25
N ARG A 361 -16.38 16.80 -5.28
CA ARG A 361 -16.00 17.53 -6.50
C ARG A 361 -14.70 16.99 -7.09
N ASN A 362 -13.69 16.76 -6.27
CA ASN A 362 -12.42 16.16 -6.71
C ASN A 362 -12.63 14.74 -7.26
N GLY A 363 -13.53 13.97 -6.64
CA GLY A 363 -13.95 12.65 -7.11
C GLY A 363 -14.62 12.72 -8.48
N ALA A 364 -15.54 13.66 -8.67
CA ALA A 364 -16.20 13.90 -9.95
C ALA A 364 -15.19 14.24 -11.05
N SER A 365 -14.27 15.18 -10.81
CA SER A 365 -13.19 15.47 -11.78
C SER A 365 -12.29 14.27 -12.05
N PHE A 366 -12.08 13.40 -11.06
CA PHE A 366 -11.33 12.17 -11.30
C PHE A 366 -12.06 11.23 -12.28
N TYR A 367 -13.37 11.02 -12.09
CA TYR A 367 -14.16 10.13 -12.92
C TYR A 367 -14.43 10.69 -14.33
N PHE A 368 -14.78 11.97 -14.41
CA PHE A 368 -15.27 12.58 -15.65
C PHE A 368 -14.18 13.28 -16.46
N ASP A 369 -13.11 13.76 -15.83
CA ASP A 369 -12.04 14.47 -16.55
C ASP A 369 -10.80 13.58 -16.69
N PHE A 370 -10.29 13.05 -15.57
CA PHE A 370 -9.00 12.36 -15.55
C PHE A 370 -9.04 10.97 -16.19
N VAL A 371 -10.02 10.12 -15.85
CA VAL A 371 -10.09 8.75 -16.36
C VAL A 371 -10.24 8.72 -17.89
N PRO A 372 -11.16 9.46 -18.53
CA PRO A 372 -11.28 9.47 -19.99
C PRO A 372 -10.06 10.06 -20.67
N THR A 373 -9.50 11.15 -20.12
CA THR A 373 -8.27 11.75 -20.65
C THR A 373 -7.13 10.74 -20.64
N LYS A 374 -6.94 10.01 -19.53
CA LYS A 374 -5.90 8.99 -19.41
C LYS A 374 -6.11 7.84 -20.39
N SER A 375 -7.34 7.38 -20.62
CA SER A 375 -7.62 6.30 -21.58
C SER A 375 -7.27 6.74 -23.00
N ILE A 376 -7.69 7.94 -23.42
CA ILE A 376 -7.37 8.52 -24.73
C ILE A 376 -5.84 8.64 -24.92
N PHE A 377 -5.12 9.18 -23.92
CA PHE A 377 -3.66 9.26 -24.00
C PHE A 377 -2.99 7.88 -24.10
N SER A 378 -3.49 6.89 -23.36
CA SER A 378 -2.96 5.52 -23.42
C SER A 378 -3.20 4.88 -24.78
N GLN A 379 -4.36 5.13 -25.40
CA GLN A 379 -4.69 4.66 -26.74
C GLN A 379 -3.77 5.30 -27.78
N LYS A 380 -3.60 6.63 -27.77
CA LYS A 380 -2.68 7.34 -28.67
C LYS A 380 -1.25 6.82 -28.57
N LYS A 381 -0.76 6.54 -27.34
CA LYS A 381 0.57 5.94 -27.14
C LYS A 381 0.69 4.54 -27.75
N ARG A 382 -0.36 3.71 -27.64
CA ARG A 382 -0.38 2.38 -28.27
C ARG A 382 -0.36 2.48 -29.79
N GLU A 383 -1.17 3.36 -30.36
CA GLU A 383 -1.19 3.62 -31.81
C GLU A 383 0.17 4.12 -32.33
N GLN A 384 0.83 5.02 -31.59
CA GLN A 384 2.19 5.48 -31.92
C GLN A 384 3.20 4.34 -31.86
N ALA A 385 3.19 3.53 -30.80
CA ALA A 385 4.10 2.39 -30.67
C ALA A 385 3.88 1.33 -31.77
N GLU A 386 2.63 1.11 -32.20
CA GLU A 386 2.31 0.22 -33.32
C GLU A 386 2.81 0.80 -34.66
N LYS A 387 2.63 2.10 -34.89
CA LYS A 387 3.18 2.80 -36.07
C LYS A 387 4.71 2.72 -36.10
N GLU A 388 5.39 2.95 -34.99
CA GLU A 388 6.85 2.83 -34.89
C GLU A 388 7.31 1.39 -35.15
N LYS A 389 6.63 0.38 -34.60
CA LYS A 389 6.92 -1.03 -34.88
C LYS A 389 6.73 -1.35 -36.37
N MET A 390 5.69 -0.83 -37.01
CA MET A 390 5.46 -1.01 -38.45
C MET A 390 6.55 -0.33 -39.30
N LEU A 391 6.94 0.90 -38.96
CA LEU A 391 8.02 1.62 -39.63
C LEU A 391 9.37 0.89 -39.47
N ARG A 392 9.70 0.41 -38.27
CA ARG A 392 10.90 -0.41 -38.02
C ARG A 392 10.90 -1.70 -38.85
N LYS A 393 9.75 -2.39 -38.96
CA LYS A 393 9.62 -3.57 -39.82
C LYS A 393 9.80 -3.24 -41.30
N LYS A 394 9.26 -2.12 -41.78
CA LYS A 394 9.45 -1.66 -43.16
C LYS A 394 10.90 -1.29 -43.44
N ALA A 395 11.56 -0.57 -42.53
CA ALA A 395 12.98 -0.22 -42.66
C ALA A 395 13.87 -1.46 -42.76
N LYS A 396 13.69 -2.45 -41.87
CA LYS A 396 14.41 -3.74 -41.94
C LYS A 396 14.16 -4.50 -43.23
N LYS A 397 12.95 -4.41 -43.80
CA LYS A 397 12.62 -5.04 -45.09
C LYS A 397 13.30 -4.32 -46.27
N ILE A 398 13.40 -2.99 -46.21
CA ILE A 398 14.12 -2.20 -47.23
C ILE A 398 15.61 -2.52 -47.17
N GLU A 399 16.20 -2.52 -45.98
CA GLU A 399 17.63 -2.83 -45.74
C GLU A 399 18.00 -4.25 -46.26
N LYS A 400 17.16 -5.25 -45.93
CA LYS A 400 17.32 -6.61 -46.45
C LYS A 400 17.17 -6.69 -47.97
N ASN A 401 16.30 -5.88 -48.57
CA ASN A 401 16.13 -5.85 -50.02
C ASN A 401 17.26 -5.07 -50.73
N SER A 402 17.91 -4.11 -50.06
CA SER A 402 19.08 -3.40 -50.61
C SER A 402 20.36 -4.24 -50.53
N GLU A 403 20.52 -5.10 -49.52
CA GLU A 403 21.65 -6.05 -49.45
C GLU A 403 21.54 -7.20 -50.47
N VAL A 404 20.33 -7.52 -50.93
CA VAL A 404 20.07 -8.58 -51.93
C VAL A 404 20.11 -8.04 -53.37
N ARG A 405 20.32 -6.73 -53.57
CA ARG A 405 20.52 -6.16 -54.90
C ARG A 405 21.92 -6.56 -55.38
N GLU A 406 22.00 -7.59 -56.23
CA GLU A 406 23.20 -7.84 -57.03
C GLU A 406 23.59 -6.55 -57.78
N PRO A 407 24.88 -6.23 -57.87
CA PRO A 407 25.34 -5.03 -58.55
C PRO A 407 24.78 -5.02 -59.96
N THR A 408 24.14 -3.92 -60.32
CA THR A 408 23.60 -3.76 -61.67
C THR A 408 24.74 -3.87 -62.67
N GLU A 409 24.47 -4.43 -63.86
CA GLU A 409 25.44 -4.58 -64.98
C GLU A 409 26.23 -3.29 -65.25
N PHE A 410 25.64 -2.13 -64.94
CA PHE A 410 26.24 -0.80 -65.01
C PHE A 410 27.37 -0.54 -63.97
N GLU A 411 27.24 -1.03 -62.74
CA GLU A 411 28.28 -0.91 -61.69
C GLU A 411 29.45 -1.86 -61.97
N GLN A 412 29.18 -3.06 -62.51
CA GLN A 412 30.22 -3.97 -62.98
C GLN A 412 31.01 -3.40 -64.17
N LEU A 413 30.36 -2.63 -65.05
CA LEU A 413 31.01 -1.93 -66.16
C LEU A 413 31.94 -0.82 -65.70
N ILE A 414 31.58 -0.07 -64.65
CA ILE A 414 32.42 0.99 -64.07
C ILE A 414 33.66 0.40 -63.37
N ASP A 415 33.50 -0.66 -62.58
CA ASP A 415 34.65 -1.32 -61.92
C ASP A 415 35.63 -1.96 -62.94
N SER A 416 35.13 -2.40 -64.09
CA SER A 416 35.98 -2.94 -65.16
C SER A 416 36.80 -1.87 -65.90
N GLN A 417 36.37 -0.60 -65.88
CA GLN A 417 37.09 0.51 -66.50
C GLN A 417 38.13 1.15 -65.59
N PHE A 418 37.98 1.06 -64.26
CA PHE A 418 38.92 1.65 -63.30
C PHE A 418 40.06 0.73 -62.83
N MET A 419 40.07 -0.54 -63.25
CA MET A 419 41.11 -1.54 -62.92
C MET A 419 42.15 -1.75 -64.04
N LYS A 420 42.21 -0.85 -65.05
CA LYS A 420 43.08 -1.00 -66.23
C LYS A 420 44.19 0.05 -66.40
N ASP A 421 44.36 0.95 -65.44
CA ASP A 421 45.54 1.81 -65.30
C ASP A 421 46.22 1.54 -63.95
#